data_AF-A0A1E5UDW9-F1
#
_entry.id   AF-A0A1E5UDW9-F1
#
_cell.length_a   1.000
_cell.length_b   1.000
_cell.length_c   1.000
_cell.angle_alpha   90.00
_cell.angle_beta   90.00
_cell.angle_gamma   90.00
#
_symmetry.space_group_name_H-M   'P 1'
#
loop_
_entity.id
_entity.type
_entity.pdbx_description
1 polymer ?
#
loop_
_entity_poly.entity_id
_entity_poly.type
_entity_poly.pdbx_seq_one_letter_code
_entity_poly.pdbx_strand_id
1 'polypeptide(L)'
;MIPILDDGVNFTPLVFYTEFLPKLAEFYRGNKTDEIKFLLFQKGDTDIFNSTYRIDPISTPLLLSIIEQLSKFHKKPLELYLNNNHATIKVLEFLYLEGFFRIAKENDILIYNSNYLGAFLGNEIRKEHIIRAYRKKDFPNIDFKQSNEILLRDKVNSIVSYNVQTHFHDLLYDNENTVKNHNEYINILSELITNGVIHSQSTTYAMMFVDKYQTKFSISDNGIGFKNSLSKKQNFPFYYEKNELENSIKLELNSTLNKYFVENLIEIFEILYFSSLKERKGLFDLMLNVVLKSNGYFRLHTNNCQIIISNRIFKYITSLNELRDKILEIHNLYELGKLTKSEYEKTILNSKSILTEHFVKVIKAIVKYYSEETKFSSIRFYNVKFKGVHIEVEIPN
;
A
#
# COMPACT_ATOMS: atom_id res chain seq x y z
N MET A 1 20.93 3.00 19.28
CA MET A 1 20.24 1.81 18.71
C MET A 1 18.75 1.98 18.94
N ILE A 2 17.90 1.54 18.01
CA ILE A 2 16.44 1.60 18.14
C ILE A 2 15.86 0.18 18.09
N PRO A 3 15.01 -0.23 19.05
CA PRO A 3 14.29 -1.49 18.95
C PRO A 3 13.20 -1.42 17.88
N ILE A 4 13.04 -2.50 17.11
CA ILE A 4 11.93 -2.67 16.17
C ILE A 4 10.71 -3.23 16.91
N LEU A 5 10.89 -4.31 17.67
CA LEU A 5 9.83 -4.95 18.45
C LEU A 5 10.01 -4.64 19.94
N ASP A 6 9.04 -3.93 20.50
CA ASP A 6 8.95 -3.66 21.93
C ASP A 6 8.27 -4.83 22.66
N ASP A 7 8.67 -5.06 23.91
CA ASP A 7 8.12 -6.13 24.74
C ASP A 7 6.64 -5.87 25.06
N GLY A 8 5.80 -6.90 24.92
CA GLY A 8 4.37 -6.85 25.22
C GLY A 8 3.52 -6.09 24.19
N VAL A 9 4.13 -5.56 23.13
CA VAL A 9 3.45 -4.80 22.07
C VAL A 9 3.40 -5.62 20.79
N ASN A 10 2.22 -5.76 20.19
CA ASN A 10 2.09 -6.37 18.87
C ASN A 10 2.43 -5.35 17.78
N PHE A 11 3.49 -5.61 17.02
CA PHE A 11 3.92 -4.71 15.94
C PHE A 11 2.96 -4.80 14.75
N THR A 12 2.01 -3.87 14.73
CA THR A 12 0.98 -3.71 13.68
C THR A 12 1.31 -2.49 12.82
N PRO A 13 0.63 -2.29 11.66
CA PRO A 13 0.78 -1.04 10.91
C PRO A 13 0.47 0.20 11.77
N LEU A 14 -0.50 0.10 12.69
CA LEU A 14 -0.79 1.18 13.62
C LEU A 14 0.41 1.53 14.51
N VAL A 15 1.01 0.53 15.16
CA VAL A 15 2.21 0.71 16.00
C VAL A 15 3.38 1.25 15.17
N PHE A 16 3.52 0.77 13.93
CA PHE A 16 4.51 1.28 12.99
C PHE A 16 4.41 2.80 12.79
N TYR A 17 3.20 3.32 12.51
CA TYR A 17 3.01 4.76 12.28
C TYR A 17 2.98 5.62 13.55
N THR A 18 2.46 5.08 14.65
CA THR A 18 2.21 5.87 15.87
C THR A 18 3.34 5.80 16.90
N GLU A 19 4.19 4.78 16.83
CA GLU A 19 5.26 4.57 17.80
C GLU A 19 6.63 4.44 17.13
N PHE A 20 6.78 3.49 16.20
CA PHE A 20 8.09 3.19 15.60
C PHE A 20 8.63 4.35 14.74
N LEU A 21 7.84 4.86 13.79
CA LEU A 21 8.25 6.00 12.96
C LEU A 21 8.60 7.26 13.79
N PRO A 22 7.81 7.65 14.81
CA PRO A 22 8.20 8.69 15.76
C PRO A 22 9.54 8.46 16.45
N LYS A 23 9.83 7.25 16.93
CA LYS A 23 11.14 6.91 17.53
C LYS A 23 12.28 7.14 16.52
N LEU A 24 12.10 6.75 15.26
CA LEU A 24 13.08 7.00 14.20
C LEU A 24 13.28 8.49 13.93
N ALA A 25 12.18 9.25 13.84
CA ALA A 25 12.24 10.68 13.61
C ALA A 25 12.95 11.41 14.75
N GLU A 26 12.70 11.02 16.00
CA GLU A 26 13.36 11.57 17.18
C GLU A 26 14.87 11.29 17.16
N PHE A 27 15.27 10.06 16.82
CA PHE A 27 16.69 9.72 16.68
C PHE A 27 17.43 10.64 15.70
N TYR A 28 16.87 10.89 14.51
CA TYR A 28 17.49 11.78 13.53
C TYR A 28 17.36 13.28 13.87
N ARG A 29 16.42 13.68 14.73
CA ARG A 29 16.39 15.07 15.24
C ARG A 29 17.61 15.34 16.13
N GLY A 30 17.98 14.38 16.98
CA GLY A 30 19.16 14.46 17.84
C GLY A 30 20.47 14.14 17.12
N ASN A 31 20.44 13.22 16.15
CA ASN A 31 21.64 12.62 15.56
C ASN A 31 21.54 12.57 14.02
N LYS A 32 21.54 13.74 13.37
CA LYS A 32 21.20 13.88 11.94
C LYS A 32 22.02 13.03 10.97
N THR A 33 23.28 12.76 11.30
CA THR A 33 24.23 12.03 10.45
C THR A 33 24.58 10.65 10.99
N ASP A 34 24.14 10.34 12.21
CA ASP A 34 24.53 9.09 12.83
C ASP A 34 23.82 7.94 12.15
N GLU A 35 24.58 6.87 12.00
CA GLU A 35 24.04 5.63 11.49
C GLU A 35 23.09 5.03 12.52
N ILE A 36 21.86 4.79 12.08
CA ILE A 36 20.92 4.05 12.88
C ILE A 36 21.31 2.57 12.91
N LYS A 37 21.28 2.01 14.11
CA LYS A 37 21.46 0.59 14.37
C LYS A 37 20.20 0.03 14.98
N PHE A 38 19.69 -1.08 14.45
CA PHE A 38 18.46 -1.70 14.90
C PHE A 38 18.71 -2.87 15.85
N LEU A 39 17.93 -2.93 16.92
CA LEU A 39 17.74 -4.14 17.70
C LEU A 39 16.41 -4.76 17.26
N LEU A 40 16.38 -6.01 16.84
CA LEU A 40 15.10 -6.61 16.47
C LEU A 40 14.17 -6.70 17.68
N PHE A 41 14.71 -7.02 18.86
CA PHE A 41 13.95 -7.22 20.10
C PHE A 41 14.47 -6.28 21.20
N GLN A 42 13.58 -5.52 21.84
CA GLN A 42 13.93 -4.49 22.82
C GLN A 42 14.79 -5.00 23.99
N LYS A 43 14.41 -6.13 24.60
CA LYS A 43 15.12 -6.67 25.77
C LYS A 43 16.24 -7.66 25.40
N GLY A 44 16.36 -8.08 24.14
CA GLY A 44 17.39 -9.03 23.70
C GLY A 44 17.55 -10.23 24.64
N ASP A 45 18.72 -10.36 25.26
CA ASP A 45 19.05 -11.42 26.24
C ASP A 45 18.92 -10.99 27.71
N THR A 46 18.42 -9.77 27.98
CA THR A 46 18.34 -9.23 29.35
C THR A 46 17.16 -9.78 30.17
N ASP A 47 16.08 -10.22 29.51
CA ASP A 47 14.86 -10.75 30.16
C ASP A 47 14.20 -11.83 29.30
N ILE A 48 14.84 -13.00 29.23
CA ILE A 48 14.49 -14.07 28.28
C ILE A 48 13.14 -14.73 28.60
N PHE A 49 12.71 -14.74 29.86
CA PHE A 49 11.55 -15.52 30.29
C PHE A 49 10.25 -14.74 30.33
N ASN A 50 10.29 -13.43 30.59
CA ASN A 50 9.08 -12.61 30.70
C ASN A 50 8.79 -11.80 29.43
N SER A 51 9.74 -11.72 28.51
CA SER A 51 9.55 -10.97 27.26
C SER A 51 8.62 -11.70 26.30
N THR A 52 7.74 -10.96 25.65
CA THR A 52 6.87 -11.47 24.58
C THR A 52 6.86 -10.51 23.40
N TYR A 53 7.15 -11.05 22.21
CA TYR A 53 7.20 -10.27 20.97
C TYR A 53 6.22 -10.82 19.95
N ARG A 54 5.58 -9.93 19.19
CA ARG A 54 4.66 -10.28 18.10
C ARG A 54 4.76 -9.25 16.98
N ILE A 55 4.60 -9.72 15.74
CA ILE A 55 4.50 -8.87 14.56
C ILE A 55 3.31 -9.36 13.73
N ASP A 56 2.49 -8.41 13.29
CA ASP A 56 1.43 -8.68 12.31
C ASP A 56 2.09 -8.83 10.92
N PRO A 57 1.88 -9.94 10.20
CA PRO A 57 2.52 -10.21 8.91
C PRO A 57 2.45 -9.03 7.93
N ILE A 58 1.32 -8.33 7.85
CA ILE A 58 1.15 -7.19 6.93
C ILE A 58 2.00 -5.96 7.27
N SER A 59 2.68 -5.94 8.42
CA SER A 59 3.62 -4.89 8.81
C SER A 59 5.01 -5.11 8.19
N THR A 60 5.33 -6.31 7.71
CA THR A 60 6.67 -6.65 7.25
C THR A 60 7.04 -5.98 5.92
N PRO A 61 6.12 -5.76 4.95
CA PRO A 61 6.40 -4.91 3.79
C PRO A 61 6.71 -3.46 4.17
N LEU A 62 5.99 -2.88 5.15
CA LEU A 62 6.25 -1.52 5.65
C LEU A 62 7.64 -1.41 6.27
N LEU A 63 8.02 -2.42 7.07
CA LEU A 63 9.31 -2.49 7.72
C LEU A 63 10.44 -2.56 6.68
N LEU A 64 10.31 -3.41 5.65
CA LEU A 64 11.29 -3.47 4.55
C LEU A 64 11.37 -2.14 3.78
N SER A 65 10.23 -1.49 3.51
CA SER A 65 10.19 -0.19 2.84
C SER A 65 10.94 0.90 3.62
N ILE A 66 10.73 1.03 4.93
CA ILE A 66 11.44 2.05 5.72
C ILE A 66 12.93 1.72 5.86
N ILE A 67 13.28 0.44 6.03
CA ILE A 67 14.68 0.00 6.13
C ILE A 67 15.42 0.29 4.81
N GLU A 68 14.82 -0.02 3.66
CA GLU A 68 15.41 0.31 2.36
C GLU A 68 15.53 1.83 2.18
N GLN A 69 14.57 2.62 2.66
CA GLN A 69 14.63 4.08 2.57
C GLN A 69 15.82 4.63 3.37
N LEU A 70 16.02 4.10 4.58
CA LEU A 70 17.10 4.49 5.47
C LEU A 70 18.46 3.97 4.97
N SER A 71 18.52 2.74 4.41
CA SER A 71 19.73 2.21 3.75
C SER A 71 20.16 3.09 2.59
N LYS A 72 19.23 3.52 1.72
CA LYS A 72 19.50 4.47 0.64
C LYS A 72 19.98 5.83 1.13
N PHE A 73 19.40 6.32 2.24
CA PHE A 73 19.83 7.58 2.87
C PHE A 73 21.28 7.49 3.37
N HIS A 74 21.65 6.37 4.03
CA HIS A 74 23.00 6.11 4.52
C HIS A 74 23.97 5.61 3.44
N LYS A 75 23.46 5.25 2.26
CA LYS A 75 24.20 4.64 1.13
C LYS A 75 24.91 3.34 1.50
N LYS A 76 24.36 2.60 2.46
CA LYS A 76 24.86 1.29 2.89
C LYS A 76 23.77 0.51 3.63
N PRO A 77 23.89 -0.83 3.70
CA PRO A 77 22.98 -1.65 4.51
C PRO A 77 23.04 -1.24 5.99
N LEU A 78 21.92 -1.36 6.69
CA LEU A 78 21.84 -1.02 8.11
C LEU A 78 22.13 -2.22 8.99
N GLU A 79 22.78 -1.99 10.14
CA GLU A 79 23.04 -3.05 11.10
C GLU A 79 21.76 -3.45 11.85
N LEU A 80 21.46 -4.75 11.85
CA LEU A 80 20.39 -5.36 12.63
C LEU A 80 20.97 -6.39 13.59
N TYR A 81 20.81 -6.11 14.89
CA TYR A 81 21.18 -7.00 15.98
C TYR A 81 20.03 -7.97 16.26
N LEU A 82 20.38 -9.24 16.33
CA LEU A 82 19.47 -10.35 16.57
C LEU A 82 19.80 -11.03 17.89
N ASN A 83 18.79 -11.61 18.53
CA ASN A 83 18.92 -12.48 19.69
C ASN A 83 18.05 -13.70 19.44
N ASN A 84 18.59 -14.90 19.61
CA ASN A 84 17.84 -16.15 19.45
C ASN A 84 17.79 -16.88 20.79
N ASN A 85 16.68 -16.70 21.50
CA ASN A 85 16.43 -17.25 22.81
C ASN A 85 14.94 -17.64 22.94
N HIS A 86 14.53 -18.12 24.11
CA HIS A 86 13.17 -18.60 24.34
C HIS A 86 12.07 -17.59 23.99
N ALA A 87 12.27 -16.29 24.24
CA ALA A 87 11.29 -15.25 23.94
C ALA A 87 11.24 -14.86 22.46
N THR A 88 12.35 -14.99 21.73
CA THR A 88 12.51 -14.41 20.39
C THR A 88 12.42 -15.42 19.26
N ILE A 89 12.71 -16.70 19.54
CA ILE A 89 12.86 -17.76 18.54
C ILE A 89 11.66 -17.90 17.61
N LYS A 90 10.43 -17.78 18.12
CA LYS A 90 9.20 -17.91 17.32
C LYS A 90 9.05 -16.80 16.29
N VAL A 91 9.35 -15.56 16.69
CA VAL A 91 9.27 -14.40 15.79
C VAL A 91 10.42 -14.44 14.78
N LEU A 92 11.63 -14.83 15.20
CA LEU A 92 12.75 -15.04 14.29
C LEU A 92 12.45 -16.09 13.23
N GLU A 93 11.91 -17.23 13.63
CA GLU A 93 11.51 -18.32 12.73
C GLU A 93 10.44 -17.83 11.75
N PHE A 94 9.42 -17.11 12.24
CA PHE A 94 8.39 -16.53 11.38
C PHE A 94 8.98 -15.58 10.32
N LEU A 95 9.79 -14.60 10.73
CA LEU A 95 10.45 -13.64 9.82
C LEU A 95 11.39 -14.35 8.82
N TYR A 96 12.05 -15.43 9.26
CA TYR A 96 12.87 -16.26 8.40
C TYR A 96 12.05 -16.96 7.32
N LEU A 97 10.97 -17.64 7.72
CA LEU A 97 10.16 -18.43 6.81
C LEU A 97 9.38 -17.55 5.82
N GLU A 98 8.87 -16.38 6.22
CA GLU A 98 8.19 -15.46 5.30
C GLU A 98 9.15 -14.74 4.34
N GLY A 99 10.46 -14.96 4.50
CA GLY A 99 11.49 -14.45 3.60
C GLY A 99 12.02 -13.05 3.91
N PHE A 100 11.71 -12.46 5.08
CA PHE A 100 12.17 -11.12 5.47
C PHE A 100 13.70 -10.98 5.34
N PHE A 101 14.45 -11.88 5.99
CA PHE A 101 15.91 -11.86 5.98
C PHE A 101 16.50 -12.11 4.59
N ARG A 102 15.91 -13.03 3.82
CA ARG A 102 16.33 -13.33 2.44
C ARG A 102 16.20 -12.09 1.56
N ILE A 103 15.04 -11.42 1.60
CA ILE A 103 14.76 -10.22 0.81
C ILE A 103 15.67 -9.06 1.23
N ALA A 104 15.86 -8.87 2.53
CA ALA A 104 16.73 -7.83 3.05
C ALA A 104 18.18 -7.99 2.57
N LYS A 105 18.68 -9.23 2.48
CA LYS A 105 19.99 -9.55 1.93
C LYS A 105 20.06 -9.39 0.40
N GLU A 106 19.07 -9.87 -0.35
CA GLU A 106 19.00 -9.74 -1.81
C GLU A 106 18.89 -8.28 -2.30
N ASN A 107 18.37 -7.39 -1.45
CA ASN A 107 18.28 -5.96 -1.69
C ASN A 107 19.44 -5.16 -1.09
N ASP A 108 20.35 -5.80 -0.37
CA ASP A 108 21.49 -5.15 0.31
C ASP A 108 21.03 -3.99 1.23
N ILE A 109 20.00 -4.24 2.04
CA ILE A 109 19.42 -3.22 2.94
C ILE A 109 19.70 -3.48 4.42
N LEU A 110 20.06 -4.72 4.80
CA LEU A 110 20.43 -5.08 6.16
C LEU A 110 21.68 -5.96 6.21
N ILE A 111 22.49 -5.76 7.25
CA ILE A 111 23.57 -6.65 7.67
C ILE A 111 23.23 -7.16 9.08
N TYR A 112 23.33 -8.47 9.26
CA TYR A 112 23.09 -9.14 10.54
C TYR A 112 23.93 -10.43 10.62
N ASN A 113 24.15 -10.93 11.83
CA ASN A 113 24.83 -12.20 12.03
C ASN A 113 23.87 -13.36 11.77
N SER A 114 24.07 -14.10 10.67
CA SER A 114 23.22 -15.22 10.27
C SER A 114 23.26 -16.41 11.25
N ASN A 115 24.23 -16.49 12.15
CA ASN A 115 24.31 -17.57 13.13
C ASN A 115 23.14 -17.54 14.13
N TYR A 116 22.43 -16.41 14.26
CA TYR A 116 21.20 -16.33 15.04
C TYR A 116 19.98 -16.93 14.33
N LEU A 117 20.07 -17.24 13.02
CA LEU A 117 18.97 -17.80 12.23
C LEU A 117 19.08 -19.33 12.16
N GLY A 118 18.72 -20.01 13.25
CA GLY A 118 18.77 -21.47 13.34
C GLY A 118 18.19 -22.00 14.65
N ALA A 119 18.30 -23.31 14.86
CA ALA A 119 17.73 -24.02 16.02
C ALA A 119 16.24 -23.70 16.25
N PHE A 120 15.51 -23.47 15.17
CA PHE A 120 14.10 -23.10 15.21
C PHE A 120 13.22 -24.24 15.74
N LEU A 121 12.01 -23.89 16.20
CA LEU A 121 11.11 -24.84 16.85
C LEU A 121 10.36 -25.73 15.85
N GLY A 122 10.45 -25.45 14.54
CA GLY A 122 9.75 -26.19 13.49
C GLY A 122 8.31 -25.72 13.31
N ASN A 123 8.04 -24.43 13.50
CA ASN A 123 6.73 -23.86 13.19
C ASN A 123 6.49 -23.89 11.68
N GLU A 124 5.35 -24.44 11.26
CA GLU A 124 4.94 -24.39 9.86
C GLU A 124 4.24 -23.07 9.55
N ILE A 125 4.74 -22.34 8.56
CA ILE A 125 3.95 -21.35 7.84
C ILE A 125 3.59 -21.90 6.48
N ARG A 126 2.45 -21.46 5.94
CA ARG A 126 2.08 -21.79 4.57
C ARG A 126 3.11 -21.26 3.58
N LYS A 127 3.45 -22.06 2.57
CA LYS A 127 4.44 -21.73 1.54
C LYS A 127 4.09 -20.46 0.74
N GLU A 128 2.82 -20.07 0.73
CA GLU A 128 2.33 -18.87 0.05
C GLU A 128 2.47 -17.61 0.92
N HIS A 129 2.56 -17.74 2.25
CA HIS A 129 2.71 -16.63 3.21
C HIS A 129 4.15 -16.08 3.22
N ILE A 130 4.60 -15.63 2.06
CA ILE A 130 5.95 -15.15 1.84
C ILE A 130 5.87 -13.75 1.24
N ILE A 131 6.74 -12.87 1.72
CA ILE A 131 6.91 -11.53 1.18
C ILE A 131 7.47 -11.62 -0.24
N ARG A 132 6.90 -10.82 -1.16
CA ARG A 132 7.35 -10.70 -2.55
C ARG A 132 7.98 -9.34 -2.75
N ALA A 133 9.11 -9.29 -3.43
CA ALA A 133 9.78 -8.06 -3.83
C ALA A 133 9.77 -7.96 -5.36
N TYR A 134 9.21 -6.86 -5.87
CA TYR A 134 9.15 -6.57 -7.30
C TYR A 134 10.00 -5.35 -7.62
N ARG A 135 11.01 -5.53 -8.47
CA ARG A 135 12.04 -4.52 -8.77
C ARG A 135 12.22 -4.41 -10.27
N LYS A 136 12.64 -3.24 -10.77
CA LYS A 136 12.97 -3.07 -12.20
C LYS A 136 14.01 -4.09 -12.70
N LYS A 137 14.98 -4.45 -11.85
CA LYS A 137 16.02 -5.45 -12.18
C LYS A 137 15.48 -6.86 -12.42
N ASP A 138 14.26 -7.15 -11.95
CA ASP A 138 13.60 -8.44 -12.17
C ASP A 138 13.01 -8.57 -13.60
N PHE A 139 13.10 -7.50 -14.40
CA PHE A 139 12.61 -7.45 -15.79
C PHE A 139 13.75 -7.06 -16.76
N PRO A 140 14.81 -7.88 -16.90
CA PRO A 140 16.02 -7.52 -17.64
C PRO A 140 15.79 -7.24 -19.13
N ASN A 141 14.74 -7.82 -19.72
CA ASN A 141 14.40 -7.70 -21.14
C ASN A 141 13.47 -6.51 -21.45
N ILE A 142 13.14 -5.68 -20.45
CA ILE A 142 12.25 -4.53 -20.61
C ILE A 142 13.06 -3.22 -20.56
N ASP A 143 12.95 -2.42 -21.62
CA ASP A 143 13.46 -1.05 -21.60
C ASP A 143 12.50 -0.11 -20.85
N PHE A 144 12.85 0.19 -19.59
CA PHE A 144 12.13 1.16 -18.75
C PHE A 144 12.32 2.62 -19.18
N LYS A 145 13.17 2.91 -20.18
CA LYS A 145 13.35 4.25 -20.75
C LYS A 145 12.50 4.50 -21.99
N GLN A 146 11.70 3.53 -22.45
CA GLN A 146 10.86 3.73 -23.62
C GLN A 146 9.85 4.89 -23.40
N SER A 147 9.57 5.63 -24.46
CA SER A 147 8.66 6.80 -24.41
C SER A 147 7.18 6.40 -24.35
N ASN A 148 6.81 5.24 -24.91
CA ASN A 148 5.43 4.75 -24.87
C ASN A 148 5.13 4.10 -23.52
N GLU A 149 4.57 4.88 -22.60
CA GLU A 149 4.20 4.43 -21.25
C GLU A 149 3.18 3.28 -21.26
N ILE A 150 2.25 3.26 -22.22
CA ILE A 150 1.23 2.20 -22.34
C ILE A 150 1.91 0.88 -22.71
N LEU A 151 2.78 0.89 -23.72
CA LEU A 151 3.53 -0.30 -24.13
C LEU A 151 4.48 -0.79 -23.02
N LEU A 152 5.10 0.12 -22.26
CA LEU A 152 5.90 -0.25 -21.08
C LEU A 152 5.06 -0.96 -20.03
N ARG A 153 3.92 -0.36 -19.69
CA ARG A 153 2.99 -0.93 -18.73
C ARG A 153 2.56 -2.32 -19.15
N ASP A 154 2.12 -2.51 -20.39
CA ASP A 154 1.59 -3.81 -20.85
C ASP A 154 2.66 -4.91 -20.82
N LYS A 155 3.91 -4.58 -21.18
CA LYS A 155 5.05 -5.52 -21.09
C LYS A 155 5.37 -5.91 -19.65
N VAL A 156 5.36 -4.95 -18.71
CA VAL A 156 5.62 -5.23 -17.29
C VAL A 156 4.45 -6.00 -16.69
N ASN A 157 3.22 -5.58 -17.00
CA ASN A 157 2.00 -6.15 -16.45
C ASN A 157 1.78 -7.59 -16.87
N SER A 158 2.15 -8.00 -18.08
CA SER A 158 2.04 -9.40 -18.51
C SER A 158 2.86 -10.35 -17.65
N ILE A 159 4.11 -9.96 -17.31
CA ILE A 159 5.00 -10.73 -16.43
C ILE A 159 4.52 -10.65 -14.97
N VAL A 160 4.13 -9.45 -14.51
CA VAL A 160 3.61 -9.26 -13.15
C VAL A 160 2.35 -10.08 -12.93
N SER A 161 1.44 -10.16 -13.91
CA SER A 161 0.19 -10.91 -13.79
C SER A 161 0.42 -12.39 -13.58
N TYR A 162 1.36 -12.99 -14.32
CA TYR A 162 1.79 -14.36 -14.09
C TYR A 162 2.33 -14.55 -12.67
N ASN A 163 3.22 -13.66 -12.22
CA ASN A 163 3.81 -13.75 -10.88
C ASN A 163 2.77 -13.59 -9.77
N VAL A 164 1.86 -12.61 -9.90
CA VAL A 164 0.78 -12.35 -8.93
C VAL A 164 -0.16 -13.56 -8.85
N GLN A 165 -0.49 -14.17 -9.98
CA GLN A 165 -1.25 -15.42 -10.00
C GLN A 165 -0.49 -16.53 -9.25
N THR A 166 0.77 -16.79 -9.57
CA THR A 166 1.58 -17.80 -8.85
C THR A 166 1.69 -17.51 -7.35
N HIS A 167 1.78 -16.24 -6.96
CA HIS A 167 2.04 -15.87 -5.57
C HIS A 167 0.79 -15.85 -4.69
N PHE A 168 -0.38 -15.49 -5.23
CA PHE A 168 -1.55 -15.12 -4.42
C PHE A 168 -2.85 -15.84 -4.80
N HIS A 169 -2.86 -16.64 -5.88
CA HIS A 169 -4.08 -17.35 -6.31
C HIS A 169 -4.65 -18.23 -5.20
N ASP A 170 -3.87 -19.15 -4.65
CA ASP A 170 -4.35 -20.09 -3.62
C ASP A 170 -4.90 -19.36 -2.38
N LEU A 171 -4.23 -18.29 -1.96
CA LEU A 171 -4.66 -17.47 -0.82
C LEU A 171 -5.99 -16.73 -1.06
N LEU A 172 -6.26 -16.32 -2.31
CA LEU A 172 -7.54 -15.73 -2.69
C LEU A 172 -8.67 -16.76 -2.80
N TYR A 173 -8.34 -18.04 -2.98
CA TYR A 173 -9.34 -19.11 -3.00
C TYR A 173 -9.79 -19.52 -1.61
N ASP A 174 -8.96 -19.34 -0.59
CA ASP A 174 -9.26 -19.76 0.79
C ASP A 174 -10.32 -18.92 1.48
N ASN A 175 -10.70 -17.78 0.92
CA ASN A 175 -11.68 -16.86 1.49
C ASN A 175 -12.94 -16.77 0.61
N GLU A 176 -14.11 -17.01 1.22
CA GLU A 176 -15.40 -17.08 0.52
C GLU A 176 -15.79 -15.76 -0.16
N ASN A 177 -15.33 -14.64 0.40
CA ASN A 177 -15.58 -13.30 -0.12
C ASN A 177 -14.64 -12.91 -1.29
N THR A 178 -13.56 -13.67 -1.52
CA THR A 178 -12.63 -13.44 -2.63
C THR A 178 -12.72 -14.50 -3.72
N VAL A 179 -13.14 -15.73 -3.41
CA VAL A 179 -13.12 -16.87 -4.35
C VAL A 179 -13.89 -16.61 -5.65
N LYS A 180 -15.05 -15.95 -5.59
CA LYS A 180 -15.87 -15.66 -6.79
C LYS A 180 -15.23 -14.62 -7.71
N ASN A 181 -14.42 -13.72 -7.15
CA ASN A 181 -13.82 -12.58 -7.85
C ASN A 181 -12.29 -12.65 -7.89
N HIS A 182 -11.69 -13.82 -7.66
CA HIS A 182 -10.23 -13.96 -7.53
C HIS A 182 -9.48 -13.40 -8.75
N ASN A 183 -9.97 -13.65 -9.98
CA ASN A 183 -9.36 -13.12 -11.20
C ASN A 183 -9.38 -11.58 -11.23
N GLU A 184 -10.43 -10.97 -10.70
CA GLU A 184 -10.51 -9.51 -10.58
C GLU A 184 -9.46 -8.98 -9.60
N TYR A 185 -9.28 -9.66 -8.45
CA TYR A 185 -8.20 -9.34 -7.52
C TYR A 185 -6.82 -9.49 -8.17
N ILE A 186 -6.54 -10.61 -8.84
CA ILE A 186 -5.26 -10.83 -9.54
C ILE A 186 -4.98 -9.69 -10.53
N ASN A 187 -5.95 -9.32 -11.36
CA ASN A 187 -5.79 -8.22 -12.33
C ASN A 187 -5.48 -6.88 -11.64
N ILE A 188 -6.23 -6.56 -10.58
CA ILE A 188 -6.05 -5.32 -9.83
C ILE A 188 -4.68 -5.29 -9.13
N LEU A 189 -4.30 -6.37 -8.43
CA LEU A 189 -3.02 -6.49 -7.76
C LEU A 189 -1.85 -6.36 -8.75
N SER A 190 -2.01 -6.93 -9.94
CA SER A 190 -1.01 -6.86 -11.00
C SER A 190 -0.82 -5.43 -11.53
N GLU A 191 -1.91 -4.69 -11.73
CA GLU A 191 -1.85 -3.26 -12.08
C GLU A 191 -1.20 -2.43 -10.97
N LEU A 192 -1.52 -2.70 -9.70
CA LEU A 192 -0.93 -1.98 -8.56
C LEU A 192 0.58 -2.21 -8.44
N ILE A 193 1.01 -3.48 -8.51
CA ILE A 193 2.43 -3.84 -8.45
C ILE A 193 3.17 -3.30 -9.68
N THR A 194 2.57 -3.33 -10.86
CA THR A 194 3.14 -2.76 -12.09
C THR A 194 3.35 -1.25 -11.93
N ASN A 195 2.37 -0.52 -11.40
CA ASN A 195 2.50 0.90 -11.11
C ASN A 195 3.64 1.16 -10.10
N GLY A 196 3.75 0.33 -9.05
CA GLY A 196 4.87 0.35 -8.11
C GLY A 196 6.21 0.18 -8.82
N VAL A 197 6.39 -0.86 -9.62
CA VAL A 197 7.64 -1.14 -10.36
C VAL A 197 8.01 0.00 -11.31
N ILE A 198 7.06 0.55 -12.06
CA ILE A 198 7.33 1.57 -13.07
C ILE A 198 7.63 2.93 -12.42
N HIS A 199 6.76 3.36 -11.48
CA HIS A 199 6.72 4.75 -11.02
C HIS A 199 7.44 5.01 -9.69
N SER A 200 7.51 4.03 -8.78
CA SER A 200 8.03 4.26 -7.41
C SER A 200 9.52 4.62 -7.41
N GLN A 201 10.29 4.17 -8.40
CA GLN A 201 11.77 4.21 -8.39
C GLN A 201 12.39 3.41 -7.24
N SER A 202 11.62 2.52 -6.61
CA SER A 202 12.02 1.67 -5.51
C SER A 202 11.57 0.23 -5.70
N THR A 203 11.93 -0.64 -4.75
CA THR A 203 11.32 -1.96 -4.63
C THR A 203 9.87 -1.81 -4.19
N THR A 204 8.98 -2.60 -4.79
CA THR A 204 7.61 -2.77 -4.31
C THR A 204 7.54 -4.09 -3.55
N TYR A 205 7.27 -4.02 -2.24
CA TYR A 205 7.07 -5.19 -1.40
C TYR A 205 5.58 -5.50 -1.32
N ALA A 206 5.21 -6.77 -1.46
CA ALA A 206 3.83 -7.20 -1.32
C ALA A 206 3.74 -8.51 -0.52
N MET A 207 2.70 -8.64 0.29
CA MET A 207 2.42 -9.86 1.05
C MET A 207 0.91 -10.05 1.17
N MET A 208 0.48 -11.31 1.07
CA MET A 208 -0.87 -11.73 1.42
C MET A 208 -0.76 -12.79 2.52
N PHE A 209 -1.66 -12.71 3.50
CA PHE A 209 -1.69 -13.61 4.63
C PHE A 209 -3.13 -13.96 4.94
N VAL A 210 -3.43 -15.25 5.07
CA VAL A 210 -4.77 -15.76 5.37
C VAL A 210 -4.74 -16.47 6.71
N ASP A 211 -5.64 -16.07 7.61
CA ASP A 211 -5.93 -16.82 8.83
C ASP A 211 -7.38 -17.31 8.84
N LYS A 212 -7.80 -17.94 9.95
CA LYS A 212 -9.16 -18.47 10.10
C LYS A 212 -10.26 -17.41 10.12
N TYR A 213 -9.93 -16.13 10.28
CA TYR A 213 -10.87 -15.03 10.39
C TYR A 213 -10.87 -14.11 9.19
N GLN A 214 -9.74 -13.96 8.50
CA GLN A 214 -9.59 -12.97 7.45
C GLN A 214 -8.42 -13.25 6.51
N THR A 215 -8.53 -12.69 5.32
CA THR A 215 -7.43 -12.47 4.38
C THR A 215 -6.93 -11.04 4.53
N LYS A 216 -5.64 -10.89 4.83
CA LYS A 216 -4.96 -9.60 4.84
C LYS A 216 -4.01 -9.48 3.67
N PHE A 217 -3.87 -8.27 3.17
CA PHE A 217 -2.97 -7.96 2.07
C PHE A 217 -2.28 -6.61 2.28
N SER A 218 -1.01 -6.52 1.90
CA SER A 218 -0.20 -5.32 2.06
C SER A 218 0.71 -5.12 0.85
N ILE A 219 0.68 -3.94 0.24
CA ILE A 219 1.66 -3.47 -0.75
C ILE A 219 2.31 -2.23 -0.18
N SER A 220 3.64 -2.18 -0.24
CA SER A 220 4.42 -1.07 0.26
C SER A 220 5.57 -0.75 -0.68
N ASP A 221 5.72 0.53 -1.03
CA ASP A 221 6.91 1.06 -1.70
C ASP A 221 7.46 2.27 -0.91
N ASN A 222 8.74 2.59 -1.07
CA ASN A 222 9.34 3.80 -0.49
C ASN A 222 9.63 4.87 -1.56
N GLY A 223 8.79 4.88 -2.58
CA GLY A 223 9.00 5.63 -3.80
C GLY A 223 8.64 7.10 -3.71
N ILE A 224 8.40 7.69 -4.87
CA ILE A 224 8.14 9.12 -5.01
C ILE A 224 6.74 9.57 -4.51
N GLY A 225 5.83 8.63 -4.22
CA GLY A 225 4.46 8.92 -3.75
C GLY A 225 3.49 9.33 -4.87
N PHE A 226 2.21 9.51 -4.52
CA PHE A 226 1.13 9.75 -5.50
C PHE A 226 1.30 11.06 -6.29
N LYS A 227 1.49 12.19 -5.60
CA LYS A 227 1.61 13.51 -6.23
C LYS A 227 2.72 13.56 -7.28
N ASN A 228 3.90 13.07 -6.91
CA ASN A 228 5.05 13.08 -7.82
C ASN A 228 4.83 12.09 -8.98
N SER A 229 4.23 10.93 -8.73
CA SER A 229 3.91 9.95 -9.78
C SER A 229 2.95 10.52 -10.82
N LEU A 230 1.86 11.15 -10.35
CA LEU A 230 0.88 11.80 -11.22
C LEU A 230 1.52 12.98 -11.97
N SER A 231 2.37 13.77 -11.30
CA SER A 231 3.01 14.93 -11.92
C SER A 231 3.98 14.60 -13.07
N LYS A 232 4.53 13.39 -13.07
CA LYS A 232 5.50 12.91 -14.07
C LYS A 232 4.84 12.25 -15.27
N LYS A 233 3.53 11.98 -15.23
CA LYS A 233 2.80 11.45 -16.40
C LYS A 233 2.82 12.48 -17.51
N GLN A 234 3.24 12.05 -18.69
CA GLN A 234 3.36 12.92 -19.86
C GLN A 234 2.03 13.05 -20.61
N ASN A 235 1.23 11.98 -20.61
CA ASN A 235 -0.03 11.92 -21.33
C ASN A 235 -1.16 11.59 -20.37
N PHE A 236 -2.14 12.49 -20.31
CA PHE A 236 -3.42 12.24 -19.67
C PHE A 236 -4.48 11.96 -20.76
N PRO A 237 -5.51 11.17 -20.45
CA PRO A 237 -6.64 11.07 -21.36
C PRO A 237 -7.29 12.46 -21.51
N PHE A 238 -7.87 12.75 -22.68
CA PHE A 238 -8.46 14.07 -22.98
C PHE A 238 -9.53 14.50 -21.97
N TYR A 239 -10.17 13.54 -21.30
CA TYR A 239 -11.19 13.81 -20.30
C TYR A 239 -10.62 14.10 -18.91
N TYR A 240 -9.32 14.02 -18.66
CA TYR A 240 -8.75 14.30 -17.33
C TYR A 240 -7.70 15.41 -17.40
N GLU A 241 -7.85 16.41 -16.55
CA GLU A 241 -6.83 17.43 -16.32
C GLU A 241 -6.07 17.17 -15.02
N LYS A 242 -4.79 17.53 -14.99
CA LYS A 242 -3.96 17.33 -13.81
C LYS A 242 -4.48 18.16 -12.63
N ASN A 243 -4.68 17.52 -11.48
CA ASN A 243 -5.18 18.14 -10.24
C ASN A 243 -6.62 18.68 -10.39
N GLU A 244 -7.42 18.07 -11.25
CA GLU A 244 -8.79 18.49 -11.53
C GLU A 244 -9.68 18.40 -10.28
N LEU A 245 -9.54 17.34 -9.48
CA LEU A 245 -10.34 17.20 -8.25
C LEU A 245 -9.85 18.16 -7.17
N GLU A 246 -8.54 18.31 -6.98
CA GLU A 246 -7.94 19.31 -6.10
C GLU A 246 -8.49 20.73 -6.40
N ASN A 247 -8.52 21.12 -7.68
CA ASN A 247 -9.01 22.42 -8.11
C ASN A 247 -10.52 22.58 -7.84
N SER A 248 -11.29 21.49 -7.95
CA SER A 248 -12.73 21.48 -7.66
C SER A 248 -13.04 21.63 -6.16
N ILE A 249 -12.11 21.26 -5.28
CA ILE A 249 -12.33 21.22 -3.81
C ILE A 249 -11.74 22.43 -3.09
N LYS A 250 -10.67 23.03 -3.63
CA LYS A 250 -9.94 24.17 -3.01
C LYS A 250 -10.82 25.36 -2.62
N LEU A 251 -12.03 25.45 -3.16
CA LEU A 251 -12.97 26.54 -2.92
C LEU A 251 -13.90 26.32 -1.72
N GLU A 252 -13.93 25.13 -1.09
CA GLU A 252 -15.07 24.76 -0.21
C GLU A 252 -14.72 24.06 1.11
N LEU A 253 -13.45 23.74 1.39
CA LEU A 253 -13.04 23.15 2.67
C LEU A 253 -12.76 24.23 3.72
N ASN A 254 -13.80 24.71 4.41
CA ASN A 254 -13.68 25.42 5.68
C ASN A 254 -13.29 24.43 6.80
N SER A 255 -12.07 23.91 6.77
CA SER A 255 -11.59 23.00 7.80
C SER A 255 -10.66 23.72 8.76
N THR A 256 -10.90 23.56 10.07
CA THR A 256 -9.94 23.88 11.15
C THR A 256 -8.66 23.02 11.10
N LEU A 257 -8.56 22.13 10.11
CA LEU A 257 -7.44 21.22 9.91
C LEU A 257 -6.24 21.94 9.30
N ASN A 258 -5.04 21.50 9.69
CA ASN A 258 -3.80 22.01 9.13
C ASN A 258 -3.78 21.80 7.60
N LYS A 259 -3.53 22.87 6.85
CA LYS A 259 -3.48 22.86 5.38
C LYS A 259 -2.59 21.74 4.83
N TYR A 260 -1.47 21.45 5.48
CA TYR A 260 -0.56 20.38 5.07
C TYR A 260 -1.23 19.00 5.12
N PHE A 261 -2.04 18.73 6.14
CA PHE A 261 -2.78 17.46 6.24
C PHE A 261 -3.86 17.34 5.15
N VAL A 262 -4.54 18.44 4.86
CA VAL A 262 -5.56 18.52 3.79
C VAL A 262 -4.94 18.27 2.42
N GLU A 263 -3.74 18.81 2.15
CA GLU A 263 -3.03 18.57 0.89
C GLU A 263 -2.74 17.08 0.67
N ASN A 264 -2.19 16.37 1.67
CA ASN A 264 -1.91 14.92 1.54
C ASN A 264 -3.19 14.08 1.43
N LEU A 265 -4.27 14.51 2.07
CA LEU A 265 -5.58 13.87 1.92
C LEU A 265 -6.09 14.00 0.48
N ILE A 266 -6.01 15.22 -0.08
CA ILE A 266 -6.42 15.49 -1.47
C ILE A 266 -5.55 14.68 -2.43
N GLU A 267 -4.25 14.51 -2.19
CA GLU A 267 -3.39 13.67 -3.02
C GLU A 267 -3.88 12.22 -3.13
N ILE A 268 -4.39 11.66 -2.02
CA ILE A 268 -4.98 10.32 -2.01
C ILE A 268 -6.28 10.28 -2.81
N PHE A 269 -7.16 11.26 -2.64
CA PHE A 269 -8.43 11.28 -3.36
C PHE A 269 -8.25 11.59 -4.85
N GLU A 270 -7.29 12.43 -5.23
CA GLU A 270 -6.94 12.72 -6.61
C GLU A 270 -6.53 11.44 -7.34
N ILE A 271 -5.70 10.58 -6.71
CA ILE A 271 -5.31 9.32 -7.35
C ILE A 271 -6.45 8.31 -7.43
N LEU A 272 -7.35 8.28 -6.44
CA LEU A 272 -8.56 7.44 -6.48
C LEU A 272 -9.51 7.91 -7.59
N TYR A 273 -9.72 9.22 -7.72
CA TYR A 273 -10.49 9.82 -8.80
C TYR A 273 -9.88 9.53 -10.16
N PHE A 274 -8.59 9.79 -10.34
CA PHE A 274 -7.90 9.45 -11.59
C PHE A 274 -7.99 7.94 -11.90
N SER A 275 -7.87 7.07 -10.88
CA SER A 275 -8.04 5.63 -11.06
C SER A 275 -9.46 5.25 -11.48
N SER A 276 -10.49 5.96 -11.02
CA SER A 276 -11.90 5.67 -11.32
C SER A 276 -12.30 6.02 -12.76
N LEU A 277 -11.54 6.88 -13.44
CA LEU A 277 -11.80 7.32 -14.82
C LEU A 277 -11.19 6.41 -15.90
N LYS A 278 -10.23 5.55 -15.51
CA LYS A 278 -9.48 4.71 -16.46
C LYS A 278 -10.36 3.63 -17.07
N GLU A 279 -10.00 3.20 -18.27
CA GLU A 279 -10.56 2.07 -19.00
C GLU A 279 -10.37 0.71 -18.31
N ARG A 280 -9.42 0.64 -17.37
CA ARG A 280 -9.01 -0.59 -16.68
C ARG A 280 -9.22 -0.51 -15.18
N LYS A 281 -9.35 -1.68 -14.54
CA LYS A 281 -9.48 -1.80 -13.08
C LYS A 281 -8.16 -1.56 -12.36
N GLY A 282 -8.19 -0.91 -11.20
CA GLY A 282 -7.00 -0.57 -10.42
C GLY A 282 -7.30 -0.26 -8.96
N LEU A 283 -6.61 0.73 -8.40
CA LEU A 283 -6.66 1.07 -6.97
C LEU A 283 -8.07 1.38 -6.47
N PHE A 284 -8.84 2.12 -7.26
CA PHE A 284 -10.21 2.44 -6.92
C PHE A 284 -11.11 1.20 -6.88
N ASP A 285 -10.96 0.31 -7.86
CA ASP A 285 -11.70 -0.96 -7.93
C ASP A 285 -11.31 -1.90 -6.79
N LEU A 286 -10.04 -1.90 -6.33
CA LEU A 286 -9.63 -2.63 -5.12
C LEU A 286 -10.44 -2.17 -3.91
N MET A 287 -10.49 -0.86 -3.70
CA MET A 287 -11.22 -0.25 -2.59
C MET A 287 -12.70 -0.63 -2.64
N LEU A 288 -13.34 -0.52 -3.82
CA LEU A 288 -14.75 -0.89 -3.99
C LEU A 288 -15.00 -2.36 -3.71
N ASN A 289 -14.17 -3.26 -4.26
CA ASN A 289 -14.33 -4.71 -4.06
C ASN A 289 -14.21 -5.09 -2.59
N VAL A 290 -13.14 -4.63 -1.92
CA VAL A 290 -12.92 -4.90 -0.49
C VAL A 290 -14.08 -4.41 0.35
N VAL A 291 -14.52 -3.16 0.13
CA VAL A 291 -15.46 -2.49 1.05
C VAL A 291 -16.90 -2.90 0.76
N LEU A 292 -17.31 -2.95 -0.51
CA LEU A 292 -18.70 -3.21 -0.90
C LEU A 292 -18.99 -4.70 -1.10
N LYS A 293 -18.07 -5.45 -1.73
CA LYS A 293 -18.32 -6.86 -2.05
C LYS A 293 -17.90 -7.79 -0.92
N SER A 294 -16.90 -7.41 -0.12
CA SER A 294 -16.33 -8.28 0.91
C SER A 294 -16.50 -7.76 2.34
N ASN A 295 -17.18 -6.62 2.55
CA ASN A 295 -17.39 -5.99 3.87
C ASN A 295 -16.08 -5.80 4.68
N GLY A 296 -14.98 -5.58 3.98
CA GLY A 296 -13.64 -5.44 4.54
C GLY A 296 -13.23 -4.00 4.84
N TYR A 297 -11.96 -3.85 5.20
CA TYR A 297 -11.30 -2.56 5.42
C TYR A 297 -10.24 -2.34 4.34
N PHE A 298 -10.29 -1.15 3.73
CA PHE A 298 -9.27 -0.67 2.82
C PHE A 298 -8.55 0.50 3.48
N ARG A 299 -7.22 0.43 3.56
CA ARG A 299 -6.38 1.53 4.05
C ARG A 299 -5.40 1.92 2.97
N LEU A 300 -5.28 3.23 2.80
CA LEU A 300 -4.34 3.81 1.85
C LEU A 300 -3.57 4.93 2.52
N HIS A 301 -2.25 4.79 2.51
CA HIS A 301 -1.34 5.72 3.15
C HIS A 301 -0.38 6.32 2.14
N THR A 302 -0.14 7.62 2.28
CA THR A 302 0.99 8.30 1.64
C THR A 302 1.46 9.45 2.52
N ASN A 303 2.77 9.69 2.54
CA ASN A 303 3.41 10.71 3.36
C ASN A 303 3.04 10.60 4.84
N ASN A 304 2.12 11.42 5.32
CA ASN A 304 1.70 11.46 6.72
C ASN A 304 0.18 11.39 6.86
N CYS A 305 -0.51 10.93 5.82
CA CYS A 305 -1.95 10.79 5.79
C CYS A 305 -2.33 9.35 5.46
N GLN A 306 -3.31 8.83 6.20
CA GLN A 306 -3.99 7.58 5.89
C GLN A 306 -5.48 7.84 5.73
N ILE A 307 -6.08 7.23 4.72
CA ILE A 307 -7.53 7.02 4.69
C ILE A 307 -7.84 5.58 5.07
N ILE A 308 -8.94 5.38 5.78
CA ILE A 308 -9.50 4.10 6.18
C ILE A 308 -10.95 4.07 5.72
N ILE A 309 -11.20 3.26 4.69
CA ILE A 309 -12.51 3.11 4.09
C ILE A 309 -13.08 1.77 4.53
N SER A 310 -14.31 1.81 5.00
CA SER A 310 -15.09 0.68 5.47
C SER A 310 -16.56 0.90 5.14
N ASN A 311 -17.39 -0.08 5.47
CA ASN A 311 -18.83 -0.02 5.28
C ASN A 311 -19.53 1.16 6.03
N ARG A 312 -18.84 1.85 6.95
CA ARG A 312 -19.39 3.05 7.63
C ARG A 312 -19.70 4.21 6.68
N ILE A 313 -18.96 4.33 5.59
CA ILE A 313 -19.21 5.35 4.57
C ILE A 313 -19.90 4.79 3.32
N PHE A 314 -20.56 3.62 3.46
CA PHE A 314 -21.20 2.86 2.37
C PHE A 314 -22.03 3.72 1.45
N LYS A 315 -22.94 4.54 1.99
CA LYS A 315 -23.82 5.41 1.21
C LYS A 315 -23.06 6.26 0.17
N TYR A 316 -21.88 6.74 0.53
CA TYR A 316 -21.05 7.56 -0.35
C TYR A 316 -20.27 6.73 -1.37
N ILE A 317 -19.89 5.50 -1.01
CA ILE A 317 -19.12 4.60 -1.86
C ILE A 317 -19.99 3.87 -2.89
N THR A 318 -21.24 3.49 -2.55
CA THR A 318 -22.18 2.84 -3.48
C THR A 318 -22.44 3.71 -4.71
N SER A 319 -22.69 5.01 -4.53
CA SER A 319 -22.90 5.92 -5.66
C SER A 319 -21.67 6.02 -6.57
N LEU A 320 -20.47 5.95 -6.00
CA LEU A 320 -19.25 5.95 -6.80
C LEU A 320 -19.05 4.62 -7.55
N ASN A 321 -19.48 3.49 -6.98
CA ASN A 321 -19.43 2.19 -7.66
C ASN A 321 -20.30 2.18 -8.92
N GLU A 322 -21.54 2.64 -8.82
CA GLU A 322 -22.44 2.72 -9.98
C GLU A 322 -21.89 3.63 -11.08
N LEU A 323 -21.27 4.76 -10.71
CA LEU A 323 -20.62 5.65 -11.68
C LEU A 323 -19.38 5.01 -12.29
N ARG A 324 -18.61 4.26 -11.50
CA ARG A 324 -17.45 3.51 -11.98
C ARG A 324 -17.84 2.44 -12.99
N ASP A 325 -18.90 1.69 -12.73
CA ASP A 325 -19.42 0.68 -13.65
C ASP A 325 -19.86 1.32 -14.98
N LYS A 326 -20.53 2.48 -14.93
CA LYS A 326 -20.88 3.26 -16.14
C LYS A 326 -19.65 3.73 -16.92
N ILE A 327 -18.61 4.22 -16.24
CA ILE A 327 -17.36 4.62 -16.89
C ILE A 327 -16.73 3.43 -17.63
N LEU A 328 -16.66 2.26 -17.00
CA LEU A 328 -16.14 1.03 -17.62
C LEU A 328 -16.99 0.60 -18.83
N GLU A 329 -18.31 0.67 -18.71
CA GLU A 329 -19.23 0.37 -19.80
C GLU A 329 -19.01 1.28 -21.01
N ILE A 330 -18.85 2.60 -20.79
CA ILE A 330 -18.59 3.58 -21.86
C ILE A 330 -17.29 3.26 -22.61
N HIS A 331 -16.22 2.93 -21.88
CA HIS A 331 -14.95 2.49 -22.49
C HIS A 331 -15.14 1.22 -23.32
N ASN A 332 -15.80 0.19 -22.77
CA ASN A 332 -16.05 -1.07 -23.46
C ASN A 332 -16.90 -0.88 -24.73
N LEU A 333 -17.94 -0.05 -24.68
CA LEU A 333 -18.78 0.22 -25.84
C LEU A 333 -17.98 0.94 -26.95
N TYR A 334 -17.07 1.83 -26.60
CA TYR A 334 -16.20 2.49 -27.57
C TYR A 334 -15.19 1.52 -28.18
N GLU A 335 -14.52 0.68 -27.38
CA GLU A 335 -13.58 -0.34 -27.86
C GLU A 335 -14.25 -1.37 -28.78
N LEU A 336 -15.51 -1.74 -28.49
CA LEU A 336 -16.30 -2.64 -29.34
C LEU A 336 -16.89 -1.96 -30.59
N GLY A 337 -16.58 -0.69 -30.84
CA GLY A 337 -17.07 0.06 -32.00
C GLY A 337 -18.58 0.37 -31.95
N LYS A 338 -19.21 0.26 -30.78
CA LYS A 338 -20.64 0.54 -30.57
C LYS A 338 -20.95 2.01 -30.31
N LEU A 339 -19.92 2.83 -30.05
CA LEU A 339 -20.01 4.29 -29.95
C LEU A 339 -19.10 4.94 -30.98
N THR A 340 -19.59 5.98 -31.63
CA THR A 340 -18.72 6.88 -32.39
C THR A 340 -17.82 7.67 -31.44
N LYS A 341 -16.71 8.19 -31.96
CA LYS A 341 -15.77 9.02 -31.17
C LYS A 341 -16.48 10.21 -30.49
N SER A 342 -17.37 10.90 -31.20
CA SER A 342 -18.13 12.04 -30.67
C SER A 342 -19.08 11.64 -29.53
N GLU A 343 -19.77 10.50 -29.67
CA GLU A 343 -20.65 9.97 -28.62
C GLU A 343 -19.84 9.54 -27.39
N TYR A 344 -18.71 8.87 -27.58
CA TYR A 344 -17.80 8.51 -26.50
C TYR A 344 -17.30 9.76 -25.75
N GLU A 345 -16.77 10.75 -26.47
CA GLU A 345 -16.26 12.00 -25.88
C GLU A 345 -17.34 12.71 -25.06
N LYS A 346 -18.56 12.84 -25.60
CA LYS A 346 -19.67 13.47 -24.89
C LYS A 346 -20.08 12.68 -23.64
N THR A 347 -20.19 11.36 -23.74
CA THR A 347 -20.73 10.51 -22.67
C THR A 347 -19.74 10.34 -21.53
N ILE A 348 -18.44 10.21 -21.84
CA ILE A 348 -17.39 10.12 -20.82
C ILE A 348 -17.22 11.44 -20.07
N LEU A 349 -17.29 12.59 -20.77
CA LEU A 349 -17.22 13.90 -20.13
C LEU A 349 -18.40 14.16 -19.19
N ASN A 350 -19.62 13.78 -19.59
CA ASN A 350 -20.80 13.88 -18.75
C ASN A 350 -20.67 13.00 -17.49
N SER A 351 -20.27 11.74 -17.66
CA SER A 351 -20.09 10.80 -16.55
C SER A 351 -18.99 11.25 -15.58
N LYS A 352 -17.90 11.81 -16.12
CA LYS A 352 -16.83 12.43 -15.33
C LYS A 352 -17.36 13.57 -14.46
N SER A 353 -18.12 14.50 -15.03
CA SER A 353 -18.65 15.65 -14.27
C SER A 353 -19.45 15.19 -13.05
N ILE A 354 -20.31 14.19 -13.24
CA ILE A 354 -21.12 13.62 -12.16
C ILE A 354 -20.23 12.92 -11.12
N LEU A 355 -19.20 12.20 -11.57
CA LEU A 355 -18.23 11.53 -10.71
C LEU A 355 -17.46 12.53 -9.84
N THR A 356 -17.00 13.65 -10.42
CA THR A 356 -16.31 14.73 -9.69
C THR A 356 -17.17 15.24 -8.54
N GLU A 357 -18.45 15.55 -8.78
CA GLU A 357 -19.37 16.02 -7.73
C GLU A 357 -19.52 15.00 -6.59
N HIS A 358 -19.57 13.71 -6.90
CA HIS A 358 -19.68 12.66 -5.89
C HIS A 358 -18.40 12.51 -5.08
N PHE A 359 -17.22 12.57 -5.71
CA PHE A 359 -15.95 12.60 -4.99
C PHE A 359 -15.87 13.80 -4.04
N VAL A 360 -16.25 15.00 -4.50
CA VAL A 360 -16.31 16.20 -3.65
C VAL A 360 -17.23 15.97 -2.43
N LYS A 361 -18.42 15.40 -2.64
CA LYS A 361 -19.35 15.06 -1.54
C LYS A 361 -18.75 14.07 -0.55
N VAL A 362 -18.07 13.03 -1.03
CA VAL A 362 -17.40 12.02 -0.18
C VAL A 362 -16.33 12.68 0.68
N ILE A 363 -15.48 13.51 0.08
CA ILE A 363 -14.37 14.16 0.77
C ILE A 363 -14.89 15.12 1.85
N LYS A 364 -15.90 15.93 1.54
CA LYS A 364 -16.56 16.80 2.53
C LYS A 364 -17.14 16.00 3.70
N ALA A 365 -17.81 14.88 3.41
CA ALA A 365 -18.37 14.02 4.44
C ALA A 365 -17.28 13.45 5.35
N ILE A 366 -16.21 12.90 4.78
CA ILE A 366 -15.10 12.30 5.54
C ILE A 366 -14.38 13.34 6.40
N VAL A 367 -14.12 14.55 5.86
CA VAL A 367 -13.51 15.64 6.62
C VAL A 367 -14.42 16.09 7.78
N LYS A 368 -15.73 16.20 7.55
CA LYS A 368 -16.70 16.51 8.60
C LYS A 368 -16.70 15.44 9.70
N TYR A 369 -16.75 14.16 9.35
CA TYR A 369 -16.66 13.06 10.33
C TYR A 369 -15.36 13.10 11.14
N TYR A 370 -14.22 13.44 10.51
CA TYR A 370 -12.96 13.62 11.25
C TYR A 370 -13.04 14.74 12.30
N SER A 371 -13.71 15.84 11.99
CA SER A 371 -13.86 16.96 12.93
C SER A 371 -14.79 16.65 14.11
N GLU A 372 -15.72 15.71 13.95
CA GLU A 372 -16.69 15.32 14.98
C GLU A 372 -16.20 14.15 15.85
N GLU A 373 -15.56 13.13 15.24
CA GLU A 373 -15.10 11.92 15.94
C GLU A 373 -13.70 11.47 15.49
N THR A 374 -12.66 12.08 16.04
CA THR A 374 -11.26 11.80 15.66
C THR A 374 -10.84 10.34 15.88
N LYS A 375 -11.27 9.71 16.98
CA LYS A 375 -10.89 8.33 17.34
C LYS A 375 -11.40 7.27 16.36
N PHE A 376 -12.57 7.50 15.77
CA PHE A 376 -13.22 6.56 14.85
C PHE A 376 -13.21 7.04 13.40
N SER A 377 -12.44 8.09 13.13
CA SER A 377 -12.41 8.70 11.81
C SER A 377 -11.81 7.78 10.74
N SER A 378 -12.33 7.95 9.54
CA SER A 378 -11.78 7.41 8.30
C SER A 378 -10.50 8.10 7.83
N ILE A 379 -9.98 9.08 8.57
CA ILE A 379 -8.69 9.73 8.27
C ILE A 379 -7.78 9.65 9.49
N ARG A 380 -6.49 9.42 9.25
CA ARG A 380 -5.44 9.56 10.27
C ARG A 380 -4.33 10.44 9.75
N PHE A 381 -3.87 11.34 10.61
CA PHE A 381 -2.73 12.21 10.35
C PHE A 381 -1.60 11.86 11.31
N TYR A 382 -0.41 11.70 10.76
CA TYR A 382 0.79 11.35 11.50
C TYR A 382 1.75 12.53 11.57
N ASN A 383 2.52 12.60 12.66
CA ASN A 383 3.51 13.67 12.86
C ASN A 383 4.81 13.42 12.09
N VAL A 384 4.98 12.22 11.53
CA VAL A 384 6.16 11.81 10.76
C VAL A 384 5.70 11.48 9.35
N LYS A 385 6.51 11.91 8.36
CA LYS A 385 6.30 11.56 6.96
C LYS A 385 7.03 10.27 6.64
N PHE A 386 6.32 9.31 6.07
CA PHE A 386 6.88 8.13 5.45
C PHE A 386 6.60 8.18 3.95
N LYS A 387 7.67 8.25 3.15
CA LYS A 387 7.60 8.41 1.70
C LYS A 387 7.11 7.12 1.04
N GLY A 388 6.44 7.26 -0.09
CA GLY A 388 5.91 6.16 -0.87
C GLY A 388 4.40 5.99 -0.70
N VAL A 389 3.92 4.82 -1.11
CA VAL A 389 2.52 4.43 -1.07
C VAL A 389 2.40 3.11 -0.36
N HIS A 390 1.47 3.04 0.61
CA HIS A 390 1.16 1.79 1.30
C HIS A 390 -0.33 1.51 1.21
N ILE A 391 -0.66 0.30 0.76
CA ILE A 391 -2.02 -0.20 0.60
C ILE A 391 -2.14 -1.38 1.56
N GLU A 392 -3.11 -1.33 2.46
CA GLU A 392 -3.42 -2.41 3.38
C GLU A 392 -4.90 -2.78 3.24
N VAL A 393 -5.18 -4.07 3.20
CA VAL A 393 -6.53 -4.61 3.02
C VAL A 393 -6.76 -5.70 4.05
N GLU A 394 -7.95 -5.72 4.64
CA GLU A 394 -8.45 -6.79 5.49
C GLU A 394 -9.83 -7.21 4.97
N ILE A 395 -9.97 -8.48 4.61
CA ILE A 395 -11.21 -9.07 4.11
C ILE A 395 -11.61 -10.18 5.08
N PRO A 396 -12.77 -10.08 5.76
CA PRO A 396 -13.24 -11.17 6.61
C PRO A 396 -13.47 -12.45 5.80
N ASN A 397 -13.34 -13.62 6.44
CA ASN A 397 -13.69 -14.90 5.83
C ASN A 397 -15.18 -15.09 5.68
#